data_AF-A0A7X6K5M7-F1
#
_entry.id   AF-A0A7X6K5M7-F1
#
_cell.length_a   1.000
_cell.length_b   1.000
_cell.length_c   1.000
_cell.angle_alpha   90.00
_cell.angle_beta   90.00
_cell.angle_gamma   90.00
#
_symmetry.space_group_name_H-M   'P 1'
#
loop_
_entity.id
_entity.type
_entity.pdbx_description
1 polymer ?
#
loop_
_entity_poly.entity_id
_entity_poly.type
_entity_poly.pdbx_seq_one_letter_code
_entity_poly.pdbx_strand_id
1 'polypeptide(L)' 'MSDPCGREDLAGFRFHVAWCPEDETYVATVAELPSLSWADGDRRGALCGLERLVERELDNMRQNGEAVPGRAAD' A
#
# COMPACT_ATOMS: atom_id res chain seq x y z
N MET A 1 7.63 -21.30 -0.05
CA MET A 1 7.41 -20.40 1.10
C MET A 1 7.37 -19.00 0.53
N SER A 2 6.19 -18.53 0.16
CA SER A 2 6.03 -17.22 -0.48
C SER A 2 5.92 -16.18 0.62
N ASP A 3 6.80 -15.19 0.57
CA ASP A 3 6.78 -14.03 1.45
C ASP A 3 5.38 -13.39 1.41
N PRO A 4 4.66 -13.31 2.54
CA PRO A 4 3.31 -12.74 2.57
C PRO A 4 3.29 -11.22 2.32
N CYS A 5 4.46 -10.59 2.29
CA CYS A 5 4.64 -9.14 2.19
C CYS A 5 5.09 -8.72 0.78
N GLY A 6 5.94 -9.50 0.10
CA GLY A 6 6.53 -9.10 -1.19
C GLY A 6 5.78 -9.67 -2.38
N ARG A 7 4.84 -8.90 -2.94
CA ARG A 7 4.20 -9.26 -4.21
C ARG A 7 4.76 -8.35 -5.30
N GLU A 8 5.19 -8.97 -6.40
CA GLU A 8 5.88 -8.33 -7.54
C GLU A 8 5.07 -7.17 -8.15
N ASP A 9 3.77 -7.12 -7.88
CA ASP A 9 2.87 -6.05 -8.31
C ASP A 9 3.10 -4.70 -7.62
N LEU A 10 3.77 -4.69 -6.45
CA LEU A 10 4.12 -3.47 -5.72
C LEU A 10 5.55 -3.01 -6.02
N ALA A 11 6.22 -3.62 -6.99
CA ALA A 11 7.57 -3.24 -7.40
C ALA A 11 7.56 -1.81 -7.97
N GLY A 12 8.13 -0.87 -7.21
CA GLY A 12 8.19 0.56 -7.59
C GLY A 12 7.35 1.47 -6.69
N PHE A 13 6.49 0.92 -5.84
CA PHE A 13 5.74 1.70 -4.88
C PHE A 13 6.60 2.12 -3.69
N ARG A 14 6.41 3.37 -3.25
CA ARG A 14 7.10 3.95 -2.10
C ARG A 14 6.14 4.06 -0.94
N PHE A 15 6.29 3.16 0.02
CA PHE A 15 5.53 3.17 1.26
C PHE A 15 6.25 3.98 2.33
N HIS A 16 5.48 4.77 3.07
CA HIS A 16 5.95 5.56 4.18
C HIS A 16 5.10 5.24 5.40
N VAL A 17 5.73 5.11 6.57
CA VAL A 17 5.00 4.90 7.83
C VAL A 17 5.43 5.97 8.82
N ALA A 18 4.45 6.70 9.34
CA ALA A 18 4.63 7.71 10.37
C ALA A 18 3.88 7.29 11.64
N TRP A 19 4.45 7.64 12.80
CA TRP A 19 3.76 7.48 14.08
C TRP A 19 2.94 8.72 14.38
N CYS A 20 1.66 8.55 14.71
CA CYS A 20 0.75 9.59 15.12
C CYS A 20 0.55 9.53 16.65
N PRO A 21 1.18 10.43 17.42
CA PRO A 21 1.05 10.42 18.88
C PRO A 21 -0.35 10.84 19.37
N GLU A 22 -1.15 11.50 18.53
CA GLU A 22 -2.51 11.92 18.90
C GLU A 22 -3.49 10.75 19.01
N ASP A 23 -3.31 9.73 18.18
CA ASP A 23 -4.16 8.54 18.10
C ASP A 23 -3.42 7.28 18.61
N GLU A 24 -2.14 7.43 18.97
CA GLU A 24 -1.25 6.32 19.36
C GLU A 24 -1.23 5.19 18.31
N THR A 25 -1.22 5.57 17.03
CA THR A 25 -1.25 4.64 15.90
C THR A 25 -0.18 4.94 14.86
N TYR A 26 0.19 3.92 14.08
CA TYR A 26 1.04 4.03 12.92
C TYR A 26 0.19 4.27 11.68
N VAL A 27 0.44 5.36 10.98
CA VAL A 27 -0.20 5.70 9.71
C VAL A 27 0.76 5.38 8.58
N ALA A 28 0.38 4.39 7.77
CA ALA A 28 1.04 4.04 6.53
C ALA A 28 0.40 4.80 5.36
N THR A 29 1.22 5.33 4.47
CA THR A 29 0.81 5.99 3.22
C THR A 29 1.70 5.56 2.06
N VAL A 30 1.21 5.74 0.83
CA VAL A 30 1.95 5.41 -0.38
C VAL A 30 2.07 6.65 -1.27
N ALA A 31 3.27 6.93 -1.77
CA ALA A 31 3.55 8.16 -2.51
C ALA A 31 2.78 8.27 -3.84
N GLU A 32 2.54 7.13 -4.50
CA GLU A 32 1.85 7.08 -5.79
C GLU A 32 0.33 7.25 -5.63
N LEU A 33 -0.23 6.91 -4.46
CA LEU A 33 -1.66 6.99 -4.15
C LEU A 33 -1.84 7.72 -2.82
N PRO A 34 -1.64 9.05 -2.77
CA PRO A 34 -1.74 9.83 -1.52
C PRO A 34 -3.14 9.79 -0.90
N SER A 35 -4.16 9.39 -1.67
CA SER A 35 -5.51 9.14 -1.19
C SER A 35 -5.65 7.83 -0.40
N LEU A 36 -4.71 6.91 -0.53
CA LEU A 36 -4.68 5.66 0.24
C LEU A 36 -3.76 5.81 1.45
N SER A 37 -4.36 5.59 2.60
CA SER A 37 -3.68 5.54 3.89
C SER A 37 -4.30 4.44 4.74
N TRP A 38 -3.49 3.87 5.63
CA TRP A 38 -3.94 2.87 6.57
C TRP A 38 -3.34 3.14 7.94
N ALA A 39 -4.17 3.19 8.98
CA ALA A 39 -3.75 3.41 10.34
C ALA A 39 -3.94 2.13 11.17
N ASP A 40 -2.93 1.74 11.95
CA ASP A 40 -2.98 0.55 12.79
C ASP A 40 -2.17 0.74 14.07
N GLY A 41 -2.51 0.00 15.13
CA GLY A 41 -1.79 0.04 16.40
C GLY A 41 -0.37 -0.53 16.32
N ASP A 42 -0.08 -1.35 15.30
CA ASP A 42 1.27 -1.87 15.06
C ASP A 42 1.85 -1.37 13.73
N ARG A 43 3.16 -1.10 13.72
CA ARG A 43 3.87 -0.63 12.53
C ARG A 43 3.77 -1.61 11.36
N ARG A 44 3.83 -2.92 11.63
CA ARG A 44 3.68 -3.97 10.60
C ARG A 44 2.23 -4.12 10.18
N GLY A 45 1.30 -3.96 11.12
CA GLY A 45 -0.14 -3.91 10.82
C GLY A 45 -0.46 -2.77 9.86
N ALA A 46 0.11 -1.59 10.10
CA ALA A 46 -0.07 -0.41 9.26
C ALA A 46 0.40 -0.65 7.82
N LEU A 47 1.62 -1.18 7.67
CA LEU A 47 2.20 -1.48 6.36
C LEU A 47 1.42 -2.60 5.64
N CYS A 48 1.18 -3.72 6.31
CA CYS A 48 0.50 -4.88 5.71
C CYS A 48 -0.96 -4.56 5.34
N GLY A 49 -1.64 -3.76 6.15
CA GLY A 49 -2.97 -3.24 5.86
C GLY A 49 -2.97 -2.35 4.62
N LEU A 50 -2.00 -1.43 4.52
CA LEU A 50 -1.83 -0.57 3.35
C LEU A 50 -1.51 -1.38 2.08
N GLU A 51 -0.61 -2.36 2.14
CA GLU A 51 -0.27 -3.20 1.00
C GLU A 51 -1.53 -3.92 0.48
N ARG A 52 -2.32 -4.55 1.36
CA ARG A 52 -3.57 -5.20 0.96
C ARG A 52 -4.63 -4.23 0.42
N LEU A 53 -4.64 -3.00 0.92
CA LEU A 53 -5.56 -1.97 0.42
C LEU A 53 -5.17 -1.56 -1.00
N VAL A 54 -3.88 -1.29 -1.23
CA VAL A 54 -3.33 -0.99 -2.55
C VAL A 54 -3.63 -2.13 -3.51
N GLU A 55 -3.38 -3.38 -3.14
CA GLU A 55 -3.69 -4.53 -4.01
C GLU A 55 -5.16 -4.61 -4.44
N ARG A 56 -6.09 -4.29 -3.54
CA ARG A 56 -7.52 -4.25 -3.87
C ARG A 56 -7.85 -3.13 -4.85
N GLU A 57 -7.25 -1.97 -4.67
CA GLU A 57 -7.38 -0.87 -5.62
C GLU A 57 -6.78 -1.25 -6.98
N LEU A 58 -5.61 -1.90 -7.01
CA LEU A 58 -4.99 -2.38 -8.24
C LEU A 58 -5.87 -3.40 -8.95
N ASP A 59 -6.49 -4.33 -8.22
CA ASP A 59 -7.45 -5.28 -8.80
C ASP A 59 -8.66 -4.55 -9.38
N ASN A 60 -9.22 -3.58 -8.65
CA ASN A 60 -10.33 -2.77 -9.13
C ASN A 60 -9.98 -1.95 -10.38
N MET A 61 -8.79 -1.33 -10.41
CA MET A 61 -8.26 -0.61 -11.56
C MET A 61 -8.10 -1.55 -12.76
N ARG A 62 -7.54 -2.75 -12.56
CA ARG A 62 -7.41 -3.77 -13.62
C ARG A 62 -8.77 -4.20 -14.18
N GLN A 63 -9.76 -4.42 -13.30
CA GLN A 63 -11.12 -4.76 -13.72
C GLN A 63 -11.80 -3.62 -14.48
N ASN A 64 -11.50 -2.37 -14.10
CA ASN A 64 -11.98 -1.18 -14.79
C ASN A 64 -11.19 -0.85 -16.07
N GLY A 65 -10.07 -1.55 -16.33
CA GLY A 65 -9.17 -1.30 -17.46
C GLY A 65 -8.27 -0.06 -17.30
N GLU A 66 -8.07 0.40 -16.07
CA GLU A 66 -7.26 1.57 -15.73
C GLU A 66 -5.77 1.22 -15.59
N ALA A 67 -4.90 2.18 -15.88
CA ALA A 67 -3.46 1.99 -15.82
C ALA A 67 -2.98 1.96 -14.38
N VAL A 68 -2.45 0.82 -13.95
CA VAL A 68 -1.86 0.65 -12.62
C VAL A 68 -0.53 1.43 -12.54
N PRO A 69 -0.39 2.39 -11.61
CA PRO A 69 0.88 3.07 -11.38
C PRO A 69 1.92 2.04 -10.90
N GLY A 70 3.17 2.12 -11.35
CA GLY A 70 4.23 1.17 -10.96
C GLY A 70 4.53 0.06 -11.97
N ARG A 71 3.63 -0.25 -12.91
CA ARG A 71 4.05 -0.97 -14.12
C ARG A 71 4.77 0.04 -15.01
N ALA A 72 6.09 0.12 -14.90
CA ALA A 72 6.89 0.58 -16.03
C ALA A 72 6.53 -0.33 -17.20
N ALA A 73 5.66 0.16 -18.09
CA ALA A 73 5.46 -0.42 -19.39
C ALA A 73 6.78 -0.22 -20.14
N ASP A 74 7.57 -1.29 -20.24
CA ASP A 74 8.42 -1.49 -21.41
C ASP A 74 7.53 -1.84 -22.61
#